data_AF-A0A6V7JSJ1-F1
#
_entry.id   AF-A0A6V7JSJ1-F1
#
_cell.length_a   1.000
_cell.length_b   1.000
_cell.length_c   1.000
_cell.angle_alpha   90.00
_cell.angle_beta   90.00
_cell.angle_gamma   90.00
#
_symmetry.space_group_name_H-M   'P 1'
#
loop_
_entity.id
_entity.type
_entity.pdbx_description
1 polymer ?
#
loop_
_entity_poly.entity_id
_entity_poly.type
_entity_poly.pdbx_seq_one_letter_code
_entity_poly.pdbx_strand_id
1 'polypeptide(L)'
;MYRQIMIHPDDRHYQMILWRKNVQEEPKVYDSNTVTYGTACAPFHALRCLHQLAEIHKNEYPLATDAISNNFYMDDSLSGA
;
A
#
# COMPACT_ATOMS: atom_id res chain seq x y z
N MET A 1 5.22 -1.34 0.17
CA MET A 1 3.98 -2.14 0.06
C MET A 1 2.89 -1.37 -0.70
N TYR A 2 2.34 -0.27 -0.16
CA TYR A 2 1.22 0.47 -0.74
C TYR A 2 1.40 0.94 -2.20
N ARG A 3 2.55 1.56 -2.52
CA ARG A 3 2.83 2.09 -3.87
C ARG A 3 3.00 1.02 -4.97
N GLN A 4 2.93 -0.26 -4.64
CA GLN A 4 2.91 -1.35 -5.62
C GLN A 4 1.49 -1.70 -6.09
N ILE A 5 0.47 -1.04 -5.51
CA ILE A 5 -0.94 -1.30 -5.79
C ILE A 5 -1.52 -0.10 -6.54
N MET A 6 -1.85 -0.31 -7.80
CA MET A 6 -2.46 0.71 -8.65
C MET A 6 -3.92 0.93 -8.25
N ILE A 7 -4.32 2.19 -8.20
CA ILE A 7 -5.74 2.57 -8.07
C ILE A 7 -6.37 2.54 -9.46
N HIS A 8 -7.59 2.04 -9.53
CA HIS A 8 -8.39 2.04 -10.75
C HIS A 8 -8.45 3.48 -11.31
N PRO A 9 -8.21 3.71 -12.62
CA PRO A 9 -8.16 5.05 -13.19
C PRO A 9 -9.36 5.94 -12.80
N ASP A 10 -10.56 5.34 -12.78
CA ASP A 10 -11.81 6.04 -12.44
C ASP A 10 -11.94 6.43 -10.96
N ASP A 11 -11.08 5.92 -10.08
CA ASP A 11 -11.12 6.22 -8.63
C ASP A 11 -9.99 7.17 -8.19
N ARG A 12 -9.04 7.51 -9.08
CA ARG A 12 -7.83 8.27 -8.71
C ARG A 12 -8.13 9.69 -8.26
N HIS A 13 -9.19 10.31 -8.79
CA HIS A 13 -9.59 11.66 -8.39
C HIS A 13 -10.04 11.73 -6.92
N TYR A 14 -10.40 10.61 -6.30
CA TYR A 14 -10.69 10.57 -4.86
C TYR A 14 -9.43 10.66 -3.98
N GLN A 15 -8.23 10.59 -4.57
CA GLN A 15 -6.94 10.73 -3.88
C GLN A 15 -6.14 11.94 -4.39
N MET A 16 -6.86 13.01 -4.76
CA MET A 16 -6.29 14.28 -5.17
C MET A 16 -5.48 14.95 -4.04
N ILE A 17 -4.35 15.54 -4.41
CA ILE A 17 -3.58 16.44 -3.55
C ILE A 17 -3.37 17.79 -4.25
N LEU A 18 -3.29 18.84 -3.43
CA LEU A 18 -2.82 20.15 -3.88
C LEU A 18 -1.36 20.31 -3.49
N TRP A 19 -0.52 20.69 -4.45
CA TRP A 19 0.90 20.90 -4.20
C TRP A 19 1.44 22.13 -4.93
N ARG A 20 2.33 22.86 -4.24
CA ARG A 20 3.12 23.96 -4.78
C ARG A 20 4.51 23.95 -4.15
N LYS A 21 5.52 24.43 -4.86
CA LYS A 21 6.90 24.45 -4.36
C LYS A 21 7.16 25.54 -3.34
N ASN A 22 6.54 26.70 -3.52
CA ASN A 22 6.64 27.86 -2.63
C ASN A 22 5.32 28.63 -2.60
N VAL A 23 5.19 29.57 -1.66
CA VAL A 23 3.93 30.29 -1.40
C VAL A 23 3.49 31.22 -2.53
N GLN A 24 4.39 31.58 -3.44
CA GLN A 24 4.10 32.47 -4.57
C GLN A 24 3.61 31.73 -5.81
N GLU A 25 3.78 30.40 -5.85
CA GLU A 25 3.26 29.57 -6.93
C GLU A 25 1.78 29.20 -6.68
N GLU A 26 1.00 29.19 -7.76
CA GLU A 26 -0.35 28.66 -7.75
C GLU A 26 -0.33 27.15 -7.44
N PRO A 27 -1.16 26.65 -6.50
CA PRO A 27 -1.30 25.23 -6.24
C PRO A 27 -1.71 24.46 -7.49
N LYS A 28 -1.02 23.35 -7.76
CA LYS A 28 -1.39 22.38 -8.79
C LYS A 28 -2.11 21.20 -8.16
N VAL A 29 -3.07 20.65 -8.90
CA VAL A 29 -3.79 19.43 -8.55
C VAL A 29 -3.03 18.22 -9.11
N TYR A 30 -2.88 17.19 -8.29
CA TYR A 30 -2.31 15.91 -8.71
C TYR A 30 -3.17 14.76 -8.21
N ASP A 31 -3.32 13.73 -9.05
CA ASP A 31 -3.95 12.47 -8.67
C ASP A 31 -2.90 11.44 -8.26
N SER A 32 -3.14 10.75 -7.15
CA SER A 32 -2.31 9.62 -6.74
C SER A 32 -2.68 8.38 -7.57
N ASN A 33 -1.72 7.82 -8.28
CA ASN A 33 -1.94 6.63 -9.11
C ASN A 33 -1.99 5.32 -8.33
N THR A 34 -1.47 5.33 -7.11
CA THR A 34 -1.27 4.13 -6.28
C THR A 34 -1.84 4.35 -4.90
N VAL A 35 -2.21 3.26 -4.22
CA VAL A 35 -2.61 3.29 -2.82
C VAL A 35 -1.56 4.04 -2.00
N THR A 36 -2.01 4.98 -1.18
CA THR A 36 -1.17 5.80 -0.32
C THR A 36 -1.54 5.66 1.16
N TYR A 37 -0.63 6.09 2.03
CA TYR A 37 -0.83 6.16 3.48
C TYR A 37 -1.95 7.14 3.84
N GLY A 38 -2.57 6.92 5.00
CA GLY A 38 -3.63 7.80 5.53
C GLY A 38 -5.03 7.46 5.04
N THR A 39 -5.20 6.56 4.06
CA THR A 39 -6.50 6.01 3.72
C THR A 39 -6.81 4.81 4.62
N ALA A 40 -8.03 4.74 5.16
CA ALA A 40 -8.42 3.70 6.12
C ALA A 40 -8.29 2.27 5.56
N CYS A 41 -8.48 2.10 4.24
CA CYS A 41 -8.43 0.80 3.58
C CYS A 41 -7.03 0.40 3.06
N ALA A 42 -6.06 1.33 2.98
CA ALA A 42 -4.73 1.02 2.43
C ALA A 42 -4.04 -0.19 3.11
N PRO A 43 -4.04 -0.29 4.45
CA PRO A 43 -3.45 -1.43 5.16
C PRO A 43 -4.09 -2.75 4.77
N PHE A 44 -5.42 -2.78 4.69
CA PHE A 44 -6.15 -3.99 4.28
C PHE A 44 -5.79 -4.41 2.85
N HIS A 45 -5.81 -3.49 1.88
CA HIS A 45 -5.46 -3.81 0.50
C HIS A 45 -4.07 -4.42 0.38
N ALA A 46 -3.11 -3.84 1.11
CA ALA A 46 -1.73 -4.24 1.05
C ALA A 46 -1.46 -5.59 1.73
N LEU A 47 -2.02 -5.78 2.92
CA LEU A 47 -1.95 -7.04 3.65
C LEU A 47 -2.64 -8.17 2.86
N ARG A 48 -3.77 -7.88 2.21
CA ARG A 48 -4.47 -8.87 1.38
C ARG A 48 -3.64 -9.33 0.19
N CYS A 49 -2.91 -8.43 -0.48
CA CYS A 49 -1.94 -8.81 -1.52
C CYS A 49 -0.83 -9.70 -0.97
N LEU A 50 -0.27 -9.38 0.20
CA LEU A 50 0.78 -10.20 0.84
C LEU A 50 0.27 -11.60 1.16
N HIS A 51 -0.90 -11.74 1.79
CA HIS A 51 -1.48 -13.04 2.07
C HIS A 51 -1.78 -13.85 0.80
N GLN A 52 -2.20 -13.19 -0.28
CA GLN A 52 -2.43 -13.88 -1.56
C GLN A 52 -1.11 -14.44 -2.13
N LEU A 53 -0.02 -13.67 -2.06
CA LEU A 53 1.31 -14.13 -2.46
C LEU A 53 1.80 -15.28 -1.58
N ALA A 54 1.58 -15.19 -0.27
CA ALA A 54 1.91 -16.25 0.68
C ALA A 54 1.17 -17.56 0.37
N GLU A 55 -0.12 -17.49 0.02
CA GLU A 55 -0.89 -18.67 -0.36
C GLU A 55 -0.38 -19.29 -1.67
N ILE A 56 -0.11 -18.47 -2.70
CA ILE A 56 0.41 -18.94 -4.00
C ILE A 56 1.75 -19.67 -3.83
N HIS A 57 2.66 -19.11 -3.03
CA HIS A 57 4.02 -19.64 -2.86
C HIS A 57 4.23 -20.45 -1.58
N LYS A 58 3.14 -20.92 -0.94
CA LYS A 58 3.18 -21.59 0.37
C LYS A 58 4.17 -22.77 0.43
N ASN A 59 4.23 -23.56 -0.64
CA ASN A 59 5.10 -24.73 -0.72
C ASN A 59 6.56 -24.37 -1.05
N GLU A 60 6.78 -23.25 -1.74
CA GLU A 60 8.11 -22.77 -2.14
C GLU A 60 8.80 -22.01 -0.99
N TYR A 61 8.03 -21.20 -0.25
CA TYR A 61 8.53 -20.33 0.82
C TYR A 61 7.71 -20.48 2.10
N PRO A 62 7.76 -21.63 2.79
CA PRO A 62 6.96 -21.88 3.99
C PRO A 62 7.28 -20.91 5.14
N LEU A 63 8.55 -20.54 5.31
CA LEU A 63 8.97 -19.56 6.33
C LEU A 63 8.44 -18.15 6.06
N ALA A 64 8.49 -17.71 4.80
CA ALA A 64 7.94 -16.40 4.42
C ALA A 64 6.41 -16.37 4.56
N THR A 65 5.75 -17.48 4.25
CA THR A 65 4.30 -17.63 4.39
C THR A 65 3.87 -17.51 5.84
N ASP A 66 4.58 -18.18 6.75
CA ASP A 66 4.32 -18.09 8.19
C ASP A 66 4.54 -16.66 8.71
N ALA A 67 5.66 -16.02 8.32
CA ALA A 67 5.95 -14.64 8.70
C ALA A 67 4.89 -13.65 8.19
N ILE A 68 4.46 -13.77 6.93
CA ILE A 68 3.41 -12.90 6.37
C ILE A 68 2.08 -13.11 7.11
N SER A 69 1.77 -14.36 7.46
CA SER A 69 0.46 -14.70 8.05
C SER A 69 0.33 -14.27 9.50
N ASN A 70 1.44 -14.27 10.26
CA ASN A 70 1.41 -14.12 11.71
C ASN A 70 2.12 -12.86 12.22
N ASN A 71 3.02 -12.27 11.43
CA ASN A 71 3.94 -11.22 11.91
C ASN A 71 3.73 -9.87 11.22
N PHE A 72 2.53 -9.57 10.73
CA PHE A 72 2.21 -8.25 10.18
C PHE A 72 1.12 -7.55 10.98
N TYR A 73 1.37 -6.30 11.35
CA TYR A 73 0.35 -5.37 11.85
C TYR A 73 0.30 -4.18 10.91
N MET A 74 -0.76 -4.09 10.11
CA MET A 74 -0.93 -3.05 9.08
C MET A 74 0.25 -3.08 8.08
N ASP A 75 1.08 -2.04 8.01
CA ASP A 75 2.31 -1.99 7.23
C ASP A 75 3.57 -2.47 7.96
N ASP A 76 3.50 -2.71 9.26
CA ASP A 76 4.67 -3.09 10.05
C ASP A 76 4.86 -4.61 10.05
N SER A 77 6.07 -5.03 9.67
CA SER A 77 6.54 -6.40 9.85
C SER A 77 7.14 -6.54 11.26
N LEU A 78 6.44 -7.27 12.13
CA LEU A 78 6.81 -7.53 13.52
C LEU A 78 7.76 -8.74 13.64
N SER A 79 8.69 -8.87 12.69
CA SER A 79 9.65 -9.97 12.60
C SER A 79 11.04 -9.49 13.01
N GLY A 80 11.72 -10.24 13.87
CA GLY A 80 13.10 -9.96 14.26
C GLY A 80 13.62 -11.02 15.24
N ALA A 81 14.94 -11.18 15.28
CA ALA A 81 15.71 -11.92 16.27
C ALA A 81 16.78 -11.00 16.85
#